data_AF-A0A416P0S4-F1
#
_entry.id   AF-A0A416P0S4-F1
#
_cell.length_a   1.000
_cell.length_b   1.000
_cell.length_c   1.000
_cell.angle_alpha   90.00
_cell.angle_beta   90.00
_cell.angle_gamma   90.00
#
_symmetry.space_group_name_H-M   'P 1'
#
loop_
_entity.id
_entity.type
_entity.pdbx_description
1 polymer ?
#
loop_
_entity_poly.entity_id
_entity_poly.type
_entity_poly.pdbx_seq_one_letter_code
_entity_poly.pdbx_strand_id
1 'polypeptide(L)'
;MKKRNFETKIITGLLTAGMILSLTACGSSSKGSYGISDLMDADYSVASNEAAAPEASTYEDGFGMTEGYDSAENTQDTGNTVPEESADTAVADRKLIKTVNMDVETREYDKLLSAVENKVTELGGYIESLDAYNGSTYYSYRSTRNANLTIRIPKDRLEEFQNTVSELGNVTSRSENVQDVTLTYVDLQSHRDALRTEQERLLQLLEQAESVEDIITIEQRLSDVRYQLESMESQLRSYDNRVDYSTVYLYIDEVEVYTPVEEETVWERISTGFVDSLKNIGEGLKEAAIWFVIHIPYLVIWAIVIAVIVLILKKIKKRTKRIRTEEQKKFAEAEAKMQKTLQSTEVTENKKEQEK
;
A
#
# COMPACT_ATOMS: atom_id res chain seq x y z
N MET A 1 -68.69 -8.09 -10.35
CA MET A 1 -67.37 -7.57 -10.77
C MET A 1 -66.27 -7.58 -9.68
N LYS A 2 -66.41 -8.30 -8.55
CA LYS A 2 -65.51 -8.17 -7.39
C LYS A 2 -64.23 -9.03 -7.41
N LYS A 3 -64.13 -10.08 -8.25
CA LYS A 3 -62.99 -11.04 -8.25
C LYS A 3 -61.79 -10.66 -9.13
N ARG A 4 -61.97 -9.87 -10.21
CA ARG A 4 -60.84 -9.40 -11.04
C ARG A 4 -59.97 -8.38 -10.32
N ASN A 5 -60.53 -7.67 -9.35
CA ASN A 5 -59.84 -6.61 -8.61
C ASN A 5 -58.94 -7.17 -7.47
N PHE A 6 -59.01 -8.47 -7.16
CA PHE A 6 -58.21 -9.07 -6.09
C PHE A 6 -56.89 -9.68 -6.63
N GLU A 7 -56.93 -10.40 -7.76
CA GLU A 7 -55.70 -10.90 -8.39
C GLU A 7 -54.83 -9.77 -8.96
N THR A 8 -55.45 -8.70 -9.48
CA THR A 8 -54.68 -7.53 -9.96
C THR A 8 -54.01 -6.80 -8.79
N LYS A 9 -54.67 -6.64 -7.64
CA LYS A 9 -54.11 -5.96 -6.46
C LYS A 9 -52.94 -6.71 -5.80
N ILE A 10 -52.93 -8.04 -5.86
CA ILE A 10 -51.81 -8.85 -5.32
C ILE A 10 -50.58 -8.77 -6.24
N ILE A 11 -50.78 -8.76 -7.56
CA ILE A 11 -49.68 -8.66 -8.53
C ILE A 11 -49.09 -7.24 -8.56
N THR A 12 -49.93 -6.20 -8.46
CA THR A 12 -49.44 -4.81 -8.37
C THR A 12 -48.76 -4.54 -7.02
N GLY A 13 -49.24 -5.13 -5.91
CA GLY A 13 -48.62 -4.99 -4.60
C GLY A 13 -47.23 -5.61 -4.48
N LEU A 14 -46.98 -6.73 -5.19
CA LEU A 14 -45.68 -7.39 -5.22
C LEU A 14 -44.67 -6.68 -6.14
N LEU A 15 -45.15 -6.02 -7.19
CA LEU A 15 -44.34 -5.16 -8.06
C LEU A 15 -43.97 -3.82 -7.40
N THR A 16 -44.84 -3.23 -6.58
CA THR A 16 -44.53 -2.00 -5.83
C THR A 16 -43.65 -2.25 -4.60
N ALA A 17 -43.69 -3.45 -4.01
CA ALA A 17 -42.78 -3.81 -2.91
C ALA A 17 -41.35 -4.13 -3.38
N GLY A 18 -41.17 -4.59 -4.62
CA GLY A 18 -39.85 -4.77 -5.23
C GLY A 18 -39.16 -3.46 -5.64
N MET A 19 -39.94 -2.41 -5.94
CA MET A 19 -39.43 -1.12 -6.40
C MET A 19 -39.05 -0.16 -5.27
N ILE A 20 -39.41 -0.46 -4.01
CA ILE A 20 -39.08 0.37 -2.83
C ILE A 20 -37.80 -0.09 -2.12
N LEU A 21 -37.23 -1.25 -2.47
CA LEU A 21 -35.95 -1.75 -1.95
C LEU A 21 -34.72 -1.25 -2.74
N SER A 22 -34.89 -0.31 -3.68
CA SER A 22 -33.82 0.17 -4.57
C SER A 22 -33.37 1.61 -4.30
N LEU A 23 -33.81 2.24 -3.20
CA LEU A 23 -33.50 3.64 -2.86
C LEU A 23 -32.97 3.84 -1.44
N THR A 24 -32.17 2.90 -0.93
CA THR A 24 -31.32 3.17 0.23
C THR A 24 -29.88 3.37 -0.23
N ALA A 25 -29.69 4.46 -0.99
CA ALA A 25 -28.39 5.02 -1.32
C ALA A 25 -28.30 6.41 -0.65
N CYS A 26 -27.40 6.49 0.34
CA CYS A 26 -26.77 7.65 0.97
C CYS A 26 -27.61 8.78 1.62
N GLY A 27 -27.37 9.00 2.92
CA GLY A 27 -27.82 10.18 3.66
C GLY A 27 -27.10 10.31 5.01
N SER A 28 -25.96 10.99 4.99
CA SER A 28 -25.08 11.36 6.11
C SER A 28 -25.75 12.16 7.23
N SER A 29 -25.34 11.92 8.49
CA SER A 29 -25.43 12.93 9.55
C SER A 29 -24.17 12.92 10.43
N SER A 30 -23.41 14.01 10.32
CA SER A 30 -22.24 14.38 11.11
C SER A 30 -22.59 14.88 12.51
N LYS A 31 -21.77 14.47 13.51
CA LYS A 31 -21.40 15.10 14.80
C LYS A 31 -21.10 13.96 15.78
N GLY A 32 -19.98 13.85 16.49
CA GLY A 32 -18.79 14.67 16.68
C GLY A 32 -18.00 14.00 17.81
N SER A 33 -16.67 14.11 17.74
CA SER A 33 -15.69 14.05 18.84
C SER A 33 -16.02 13.20 20.07
N TYR A 34 -15.28 12.11 20.29
CA TYR A 34 -14.64 11.82 21.57
C TYR A 34 -13.36 11.00 21.32
N GLY A 35 -12.22 11.63 21.59
CA GLY A 35 -10.95 10.94 21.73
C GLY A 35 -10.96 10.09 23.00
N ILE A 36 -10.41 8.88 22.91
CA ILE A 36 -10.11 8.03 24.05
C ILE A 36 -8.60 7.79 24.00
N SER A 37 -7.89 8.80 24.49
CA SER A 37 -6.62 8.64 25.19
C SER A 37 -6.98 8.39 26.66
N ASP A 38 -7.12 7.13 27.05
CA ASP A 38 -7.02 6.67 28.44
C ASP A 38 -7.38 5.20 28.49
N LEU A 39 -6.40 4.32 28.27
CA LEU A 39 -6.35 2.96 28.83
C LEU A 39 -4.91 2.45 28.74
N MET A 40 -4.05 2.94 29.63
CA MET A 40 -2.88 2.20 30.07
C MET A 40 -2.55 2.61 31.51
N ASP A 41 -3.28 2.00 32.44
CA ASP A 41 -2.83 1.90 33.82
C ASP A 41 -3.12 0.47 34.32
N ALA A 42 -2.05 -0.30 34.45
CA ALA A 42 -1.97 -1.52 35.24
C ALA A 42 -0.49 -1.79 35.54
N ASP A 43 -0.03 -1.14 36.61
CA ASP A 43 0.77 -1.75 37.67
C ASP A 43 2.01 -2.55 37.24
N TYR A 44 3.16 -1.87 37.21
CA TYR A 44 4.44 -2.51 37.51
C TYR A 44 5.32 -1.56 38.33
N SER A 45 5.42 -1.88 39.62
CA SER A 45 6.25 -1.21 40.61
C SER A 45 7.69 -1.69 40.52
N VAL A 46 8.63 -0.80 40.14
CA VAL A 46 10.03 -0.88 40.58
C VAL A 46 10.57 0.53 40.79
N ALA A 47 11.13 0.70 41.98
CA ALA A 47 11.70 1.91 42.55
C ALA A 47 12.83 2.54 41.72
N SER A 48 12.88 3.88 41.70
CA SER A 48 14.15 4.59 41.72
C SER A 48 13.99 6.01 42.29
N ASN A 49 15.00 6.37 43.07
CA ASN A 49 15.06 7.52 43.96
C ASN A 49 15.16 8.86 43.23
N GLU A 50 14.53 9.82 43.88
CA GLU A 50 14.65 11.27 43.74
C GLU A 50 16.06 11.77 44.09
N ALA A 51 16.67 12.55 43.20
CA ALA A 51 17.81 13.40 43.52
C ALA A 51 17.91 14.59 42.54
N ALA A 52 17.58 15.77 43.09
CA ALA A 52 18.20 17.07 42.89
C ALA A 52 18.83 17.43 41.53
N ALA A 53 18.21 18.40 40.84
CA ALA A 53 18.87 19.22 39.84
C ALA A 53 19.59 20.41 40.49
N PRO A 54 20.84 20.71 40.10
CA PRO A 54 21.42 22.04 40.26
C PRO A 54 21.54 22.78 38.92
N GLU A 55 21.70 24.08 39.08
CA GLU A 55 21.49 25.16 38.13
C GLU A 55 22.53 25.22 36.99
N ALA A 56 22.07 25.59 35.79
CA ALA A 56 22.93 25.88 34.65
C ALA A 56 23.33 27.36 34.66
N SER A 57 24.64 27.59 34.78
CA SER A 57 25.29 28.89 34.74
C SER A 57 25.30 29.46 33.32
N THR A 58 24.75 30.66 33.21
CA THR A 58 24.93 31.62 32.12
C THR A 58 26.38 32.13 32.12
N TYR A 59 27.10 31.90 31.03
CA TYR A 59 28.33 32.62 30.72
C TYR A 59 28.02 33.70 29.67
N GLU A 60 27.91 34.91 30.18
CA GLU A 60 28.03 36.17 29.47
C GLU A 60 29.53 36.52 29.45
N ASP A 61 30.12 36.70 28.27
CA ASP A 61 31.32 37.51 28.14
C ASP A 61 31.28 38.27 26.82
N GLY A 62 31.46 39.58 26.94
CA GLY A 62 31.48 40.53 25.86
C GLY A 62 32.67 41.44 26.01
N PHE A 63 33.45 41.58 24.96
CA PHE A 63 34.35 42.70 24.63
C PHE A 63 34.55 42.60 23.10
N GLY A 64 34.44 43.63 22.26
CA GLY A 64 34.47 45.06 22.48
C GLY A 64 35.60 45.68 21.63
N MET A 65 35.20 46.46 20.60
CA MET A 65 35.93 47.55 19.93
C MET A 65 36.84 47.25 18.72
N THR A 66 36.42 47.68 17.52
CA THR A 66 36.91 48.86 16.73
C THR A 66 38.02 48.45 15.73
N GLU A 67 38.02 48.79 14.44
CA GLU A 67 37.76 50.08 13.78
C GLU A 67 37.20 49.90 12.36
N GLY A 68 36.46 50.91 11.90
CA GLY A 68 36.17 51.11 10.49
C GLY A 68 37.27 51.93 9.82
N TYR A 69 37.61 51.55 8.59
CA TYR A 69 38.23 52.45 7.62
C TYR A 69 37.54 52.27 6.27
N ASP A 70 36.78 53.31 5.93
CA ASP A 70 36.41 53.69 4.57
C ASP A 70 37.62 54.38 3.94
N SER A 71 38.07 53.92 2.75
CA SER A 71 38.76 54.74 1.75
C SER A 71 39.15 53.95 0.49
N ALA A 72 38.55 54.37 -0.61
CA ALA A 72 39.16 54.58 -1.92
C ALA A 72 39.63 53.35 -2.72
N GLU A 73 38.80 52.99 -3.71
CA GLU A 73 39.22 52.36 -4.96
C GLU A 73 40.43 53.09 -5.56
N ASN A 74 41.57 52.40 -5.59
CA ASN A 74 42.63 52.69 -6.54
C ASN A 74 42.81 51.47 -7.43
N THR A 75 42.41 51.64 -8.68
CA THR A 75 42.56 50.70 -9.78
C THR A 75 44.05 50.50 -10.08
N GLN A 76 44.61 49.34 -9.76
CA GLN A 76 45.73 48.79 -10.53
C GLN A 76 45.55 47.27 -10.72
N ASP A 77 45.11 46.97 -11.94
CA ASP A 77 45.49 45.84 -12.75
C ASP A 77 46.85 45.21 -12.36
N THR A 78 46.75 44.06 -11.69
CA THR A 78 47.72 42.99 -11.86
C THR A 78 46.94 41.72 -12.16
N GLY A 79 46.84 41.42 -13.46
CA GLY A 79 46.42 40.13 -13.97
C GLY A 79 47.19 39.01 -13.30
N ASN A 80 46.54 38.37 -12.32
CA ASN A 80 46.92 37.07 -11.82
C ASN A 80 45.81 36.10 -12.23
N THR A 81 45.93 35.63 -13.47
CA THR A 81 45.22 34.44 -13.96
C THR A 81 45.54 33.29 -13.01
N VAL A 82 44.62 32.99 -12.10
CA VAL A 82 44.62 31.72 -11.38
C VAL A 82 44.50 30.64 -12.44
N PRO A 83 45.46 29.71 -12.58
CA PRO A 83 45.30 28.58 -13.49
C PRO A 83 44.09 27.77 -13.03
N GLU A 84 43.03 27.72 -13.86
CA GLU A 84 41.92 26.78 -13.75
C GLU A 84 42.38 25.36 -14.11
N GLU A 85 43.45 24.87 -13.48
CA GLU A 85 44.04 23.55 -13.77
C GLU A 85 44.39 22.78 -12.49
N SER A 86 43.74 23.13 -11.37
CA SER A 86 43.91 22.44 -10.08
C SER A 86 42.59 21.99 -9.42
N ALA A 87 41.45 22.25 -10.06
CA ALA A 87 40.15 21.83 -9.50
C ALA A 87 39.82 20.36 -9.80
N ASP A 88 40.41 19.77 -10.85
CA ASP A 88 40.08 18.42 -11.30
C ASP A 88 40.83 17.32 -10.51
N THR A 89 42.08 17.59 -10.10
CA THR A 89 42.86 16.68 -9.25
C THR A 89 42.38 16.65 -7.80
N ALA A 90 41.82 17.74 -7.28
CA ALA A 90 41.23 17.79 -5.94
C ALA A 90 39.93 16.97 -5.83
N VAL A 91 39.26 16.66 -6.95
CA VAL A 91 38.04 15.84 -6.97
C VAL A 91 38.36 14.34 -6.92
N ALA A 92 39.50 13.92 -7.46
CA ALA A 92 39.89 12.50 -7.58
C ALA A 92 40.20 11.82 -6.23
N ASP A 93 40.65 12.57 -5.23
CA ASP A 93 41.01 12.03 -3.90
C ASP A 93 39.89 12.13 -2.85
N ARG A 94 38.71 12.66 -3.22
CA ARG A 94 37.61 12.79 -2.26
C ARG A 94 37.03 11.44 -1.90
N LYS A 95 36.84 11.22 -0.60
CA LYS A 95 36.15 10.05 -0.05
C LYS A 95 34.66 10.36 -0.02
N LEU A 96 33.95 9.96 -1.08
CA LEU A 96 32.51 10.18 -1.23
C LEU A 96 31.75 8.88 -1.00
N ILE A 97 30.77 8.92 -0.09
CA ILE A 97 29.79 7.84 0.08
C ILE A 97 28.55 8.22 -0.72
N LYS A 98 28.14 7.36 -1.65
CA LYS A 98 26.93 7.54 -2.44
C LYS A 98 25.87 6.53 -2.03
N THR A 99 24.69 7.04 -1.73
CA THR A 99 23.50 6.25 -1.40
C THR A 99 22.37 6.64 -2.32
N VAL A 100 21.78 5.65 -2.99
CA VAL A 100 20.66 5.83 -3.90
C VAL A 100 19.46 5.07 -3.36
N ASN A 101 18.30 5.70 -3.33
CA ASN A 101 17.02 5.03 -3.11
C ASN A 101 16.22 5.08 -4.42
N MET A 102 15.71 3.93 -4.85
CA MET A 102 14.91 3.80 -6.06
C MET A 102 13.67 2.96 -5.78
N ASP A 103 12.52 3.53 -6.14
CA ASP A 103 11.24 2.85 -6.15
C ASP A 103 10.87 2.54 -7.59
N VAL A 104 10.64 1.26 -7.88
CA VAL A 104 10.44 0.77 -9.23
C VAL A 104 9.22 -0.12 -9.29
N GLU A 105 8.32 0.21 -10.21
CA GLU A 105 7.16 -0.60 -10.53
C GLU A 105 7.43 -1.46 -11.75
N THR A 106 6.91 -2.69 -11.74
CA THR A 106 7.00 -3.62 -12.88
C THR A 106 5.73 -4.44 -13.05
N ARG A 107 5.38 -4.76 -14.30
CA ARG A 107 4.38 -5.78 -14.63
C ARG A 107 4.96 -7.19 -14.71
N GLU A 108 6.28 -7.30 -14.81
CA GLU A 108 7.00 -8.55 -15.03
C GLU A 108 8.04 -8.75 -13.92
N TYR A 109 7.55 -8.95 -12.69
CA TYR A 109 8.37 -9.03 -11.47
C TYR A 109 9.56 -10.00 -11.60
N ASP A 110 9.30 -11.24 -12.02
CA ASP A 110 10.34 -12.27 -12.11
C ASP A 110 11.44 -11.89 -13.12
N LYS A 111 11.06 -11.23 -14.23
CA LYS A 111 12.04 -10.78 -15.23
C LYS A 111 12.88 -9.63 -14.72
N LEU A 112 12.26 -8.64 -14.09
CA LEU A 112 13.00 -7.49 -13.56
C LEU A 112 13.95 -7.93 -12.45
N LEU A 113 13.50 -8.75 -11.51
CA LEU A 113 14.32 -9.22 -10.40
C LEU A 113 15.56 -9.98 -10.92
N SER A 114 15.37 -10.95 -11.82
CA SER A 114 16.50 -11.67 -12.42
C SER A 114 17.41 -10.77 -13.26
N ALA A 115 16.87 -9.78 -13.97
CA ALA A 115 17.68 -8.84 -14.73
C ALA A 115 18.55 -7.96 -13.80
N VAL A 116 17.98 -7.49 -12.69
CA VAL A 116 18.70 -6.75 -11.65
C VAL A 116 19.81 -7.63 -11.07
N GLU A 117 19.52 -8.83 -10.60
CA GLU A 117 20.52 -9.75 -10.02
C GLU A 117 21.70 -10.02 -10.96
N ASN A 118 21.40 -10.27 -12.25
CA ASN A 118 22.42 -10.47 -13.27
C ASN A 118 23.25 -9.22 -13.50
N LYS A 119 22.62 -8.04 -13.61
CA LYS A 119 23.32 -6.78 -13.83
C LYS A 119 24.21 -6.41 -12.65
N VAL A 120 23.75 -6.63 -11.41
CA VAL A 120 24.58 -6.44 -10.20
C VAL A 120 25.87 -7.26 -10.31
N THR A 121 25.73 -8.54 -10.67
CA THR A 121 26.87 -9.46 -10.81
C THR A 121 27.80 -9.05 -11.95
N GLU A 122 27.24 -8.65 -13.09
CA GLU A 122 27.98 -8.17 -14.28
C GLU A 122 28.84 -6.94 -13.96
N LEU A 123 28.31 -6.01 -13.17
CA LEU A 123 29.00 -4.79 -12.76
C LEU A 123 30.04 -5.01 -11.64
N GLY A 124 30.21 -6.25 -11.17
CA GLY A 124 31.10 -6.57 -10.05
C GLY A 124 30.57 -6.14 -8.68
N GLY A 125 29.26 -5.92 -8.57
CA GLY A 125 28.57 -5.68 -7.32
C GLY A 125 28.07 -6.95 -6.65
N TYR A 126 27.42 -6.79 -5.51
CA TYR A 126 26.74 -7.88 -4.80
C TYR A 126 25.47 -7.38 -4.11
N ILE A 127 24.55 -8.32 -3.84
CA ILE A 127 23.33 -8.05 -3.08
C ILE A 127 23.63 -8.36 -1.62
N GLU A 128 23.52 -7.35 -0.76
CA GLU A 128 23.74 -7.45 0.69
C GLU A 128 22.51 -8.04 1.40
N SER A 129 21.31 -7.65 0.96
CA SER A 129 20.04 -8.22 1.44
C SER A 129 18.99 -8.26 0.33
N LEU A 130 18.16 -9.29 0.35
CA LEU A 130 16.99 -9.45 -0.51
C LEU A 130 15.83 -9.97 0.34
N ASP A 131 14.81 -9.15 0.50
CA ASP A 131 13.58 -9.48 1.20
C ASP A 131 12.43 -9.43 0.20
N ALA A 132 11.95 -10.61 -0.22
CA ALA A 132 10.89 -10.74 -1.21
C ALA A 132 9.58 -11.20 -0.56
N TYR A 133 8.49 -10.52 -0.89
CA TYR A 133 7.13 -10.89 -0.53
C TYR A 133 6.38 -11.40 -1.76
N ASN A 134 5.94 -12.66 -1.71
CA ASN A 134 5.28 -13.33 -2.85
C ASN A 134 3.79 -12.96 -3.02
N GLY A 135 3.32 -11.92 -2.35
CA GLY A 135 1.91 -11.54 -2.40
C GLY A 135 1.03 -12.52 -1.63
N SER A 136 -0.21 -12.12 -1.41
CA SER A 136 -1.26 -13.02 -0.95
C SER A 136 -2.59 -12.60 -1.56
N THR A 137 -3.39 -13.59 -1.95
CA THR A 137 -4.77 -13.37 -2.38
C THR A 137 -5.68 -13.95 -1.31
N TYR A 138 -6.07 -13.12 -0.34
CA TYR A 138 -7.02 -13.51 0.70
C TYR A 138 -8.07 -12.40 0.84
N TYR A 139 -9.35 -12.73 0.62
CA TYR A 139 -10.51 -11.83 0.73
C TYR A 139 -10.35 -10.47 0.04
N SER A 140 -10.65 -10.39 -1.27
CA SER A 140 -10.78 -9.13 -2.05
C SER A 140 -9.59 -8.16 -2.06
N TYR A 141 -8.53 -8.40 -1.28
CA TYR A 141 -7.29 -7.66 -1.27
C TYR A 141 -6.24 -8.52 -1.99
N ARG A 142 -5.90 -8.12 -3.22
CA ARG A 142 -4.74 -8.66 -3.93
C ARG A 142 -3.54 -7.91 -3.38
N SER A 143 -2.76 -8.55 -2.50
CA SER A 143 -1.43 -8.03 -2.21
C SER A 143 -0.51 -8.52 -3.31
N THR A 144 0.00 -7.58 -4.11
CA THR A 144 0.95 -7.84 -5.19
C THR A 144 2.32 -8.23 -4.63
N ARG A 145 3.16 -8.82 -5.47
CA ARG A 145 4.53 -9.20 -5.09
C ARG A 145 5.38 -7.95 -4.97
N ASN A 146 6.29 -7.94 -4.01
CA ASN A 146 7.29 -6.88 -3.91
C ASN A 146 8.62 -7.42 -3.39
N ALA A 147 9.69 -6.66 -3.61
CA ALA A 147 11.02 -6.96 -3.07
C ALA A 147 11.71 -5.70 -2.58
N ASN A 148 12.43 -5.84 -1.47
CA ASN A 148 13.40 -4.86 -0.99
C ASN A 148 14.81 -5.43 -1.17
N LEU A 149 15.66 -4.69 -1.87
CA LEU A 149 17.04 -5.06 -2.11
C LEU A 149 17.98 -4.00 -1.55
N THR A 150 19.00 -4.44 -0.81
CA THR A 150 20.18 -3.63 -0.52
C THR A 150 21.31 -4.10 -1.40
N ILE A 151 21.75 -3.25 -2.32
CA ILE A 151 22.69 -3.60 -3.37
C ILE A 151 23.97 -2.77 -3.18
N ARG A 152 25.12 -3.41 -3.34
CA ARG A 152 26.45 -2.81 -3.30
C ARG A 152 27.02 -2.80 -4.71
N ILE A 153 27.19 -1.62 -5.30
CA ILE A 153 27.70 -1.44 -6.67
C ILE A 153 29.02 -0.66 -6.61
N PRO A 154 30.08 -1.09 -7.33
CA PRO A 154 31.30 -0.29 -7.43
C PRO A 154 31.02 1.15 -7.82
N LYS A 155 31.66 2.12 -7.15
CA LYS A 155 31.34 3.56 -7.28
C LYS A 155 31.33 4.08 -8.72
N ASP A 156 32.20 3.54 -9.57
CA ASP A 156 32.36 3.95 -10.98
C ASP A 156 31.27 3.37 -11.90
N ARG A 157 30.49 2.40 -11.40
CA ARG A 157 29.43 1.68 -12.14
C ARG A 157 28.02 2.00 -11.66
N LEU A 158 27.88 2.87 -10.65
CA LEU A 158 26.59 3.23 -10.06
C LEU A 158 25.63 3.83 -11.10
N GLU A 159 26.11 4.73 -11.95
CA GLU A 159 25.27 5.38 -12.97
C GLU A 159 24.79 4.38 -14.03
N GLU A 160 25.67 3.48 -14.47
CA GLU A 160 25.32 2.40 -15.40
C GLU A 160 24.23 1.49 -14.83
N PHE A 161 24.31 1.15 -13.54
CA PHE A 161 23.28 0.37 -12.85
C PHE A 161 21.94 1.10 -12.81
N GLN A 162 21.93 2.38 -12.38
CA GLN A 162 20.72 3.18 -12.26
C GLN A 162 19.99 3.30 -13.62
N ASN A 163 20.73 3.59 -14.69
CA ASN A 163 20.15 3.70 -16.04
C ASN A 163 19.54 2.38 -16.51
N THR A 164 20.22 1.26 -16.25
CA THR A 164 19.70 -0.08 -16.60
C THR A 164 18.38 -0.36 -15.87
N VAL A 165 18.29 -0.04 -14.57
CA VAL A 165 17.05 -0.21 -13.79
C VAL A 165 15.94 0.69 -14.33
N SER A 166 16.27 1.93 -14.71
CA SER A 166 15.32 2.87 -15.32
C SER A 166 14.80 2.44 -16.70
N GLU A 167 15.58 1.68 -17.45
CA GLU A 167 15.14 1.13 -18.75
C GLU A 167 14.25 -0.12 -18.60
N LEU A 168 14.46 -0.90 -17.54
CA LEU A 168 13.78 -2.19 -17.32
C LEU A 168 12.45 -2.06 -16.55
N GLY A 169 12.24 -0.96 -15.82
CA GLY A 169 11.05 -0.75 -14.99
C GLY A 169 10.58 0.71 -14.96
N ASN A 170 9.40 0.94 -14.39
CA ASN A 170 8.86 2.29 -14.20
C ASN A 170 9.39 2.86 -12.88
N VAL A 171 10.36 3.76 -12.94
CA VAL A 171 10.92 4.40 -11.73
C VAL A 171 9.94 5.47 -11.24
N THR A 172 9.28 5.22 -10.12
CA THR A 172 8.31 6.14 -9.54
C THR A 172 8.97 7.19 -8.65
N SER A 173 10.09 6.84 -8.01
CA SER A 173 10.85 7.74 -7.17
C SER A 173 12.33 7.37 -7.21
N ARG A 174 13.18 8.40 -7.22
CA ARG A 174 14.64 8.27 -7.17
C ARG A 174 15.20 9.40 -6.33
N SER A 175 16.04 9.07 -5.36
CA SER A 175 16.83 10.02 -4.60
C SER A 175 18.27 9.57 -4.51
N GLU A 176 19.20 10.51 -4.64
CA GLU A 176 20.63 10.27 -4.50
C GLU A 176 21.19 11.21 -3.44
N ASN A 177 21.91 10.63 -2.48
CA ASN A 177 22.60 11.36 -1.43
C ASN A 177 24.10 11.10 -1.54
N VAL A 178 24.88 12.18 -1.59
CA VAL A 178 26.34 12.13 -1.62
C VAL A 178 26.86 12.75 -0.33
N GLN A 179 27.62 11.97 0.43
CA GLN A 179 28.27 12.44 1.65
C GLN A 179 29.79 12.49 1.44
N ASP A 180 30.39 13.66 1.62
CA ASP A 180 31.84 13.81 1.66
C ASP A 180 32.36 13.49 3.06
N VAL A 181 33.12 12.41 3.18
CA VAL A 181 33.72 11.92 4.44
C VAL A 181 35.24 12.05 4.42
N THR A 182 35.80 12.86 3.51
CA THR A 182 37.25 13.01 3.33
C THR A 182 37.93 13.45 4.62
N LEU A 183 37.41 14.48 5.29
CA LEU A 183 37.98 14.98 6.55
C LEU A 183 37.91 13.92 7.66
N THR A 184 36.74 13.31 7.86
CA THR A 184 36.55 12.24 8.85
C THR A 184 37.48 11.05 8.60
N TYR A 185 37.69 10.68 7.34
CA TYR A 185 38.58 9.58 6.98
C TYR A 185 40.04 9.92 7.31
N VAL A 186 40.50 11.11 6.93
CA VAL A 186 41.87 11.59 7.21
C VAL A 186 42.12 11.69 8.72
N ASP A 187 41.13 12.14 9.49
CA ASP A 187 41.22 12.22 10.95
C ASP A 187 41.36 10.83 11.59
N LEU A 188 40.53 9.86 11.16
CA LEU A 188 40.62 8.47 11.63
C LEU A 188 41.97 7.83 11.28
N GLN A 189 42.46 8.07 10.07
CA GLN A 189 43.78 7.63 9.61
C GLN A 189 44.90 8.22 10.48
N SER A 190 44.85 9.53 10.74
CA SER A 190 45.83 10.23 11.58
C SER A 190 45.83 9.70 13.00
N HIS A 191 44.65 9.42 13.57
CA HIS A 191 44.53 8.84 14.91
C HIS A 191 45.06 7.40 14.98
N ARG A 192 44.76 6.57 13.97
CA ARG A 192 45.31 5.22 13.83
C ARG A 192 46.84 5.23 13.73
N ASP A 193 47.42 6.18 12.99
CA ASP A 193 48.87 6.34 12.85
C ASP A 193 49.53 6.82 14.16
N ALA A 194 48.87 7.71 14.91
CA ALA A 194 49.32 8.12 16.24
C ALA A 194 49.32 6.95 17.23
N LEU A 195 48.24 6.16 17.30
CA LEU A 195 48.15 4.97 18.14
C LEU A 195 49.20 3.92 17.77
N ARG A 196 49.49 3.74 16.48
CA ARG A 196 50.55 2.84 16.01
C ARG A 196 51.93 3.30 16.47
N THR A 197 52.20 4.60 16.37
CA THR A 197 53.46 5.18 16.87
C THR A 197 53.58 5.00 18.39
N GLU A 198 52.48 5.19 19.12
CA GLU A 198 52.44 4.93 20.57
C GLU A 198 52.72 3.46 20.90
N GLN A 199 52.09 2.52 20.18
CA GLN A 199 52.34 1.09 20.32
C GLN A 199 53.82 0.75 20.12
N GLU A 200 54.44 1.24 19.05
CA GLU A 200 55.86 1.01 18.76
C GLU A 200 56.75 1.55 19.88
N ARG A 201 56.41 2.73 20.44
CA ARG A 201 57.14 3.31 21.56
C ARG A 201 56.97 2.50 22.85
N LEU A 202 55.77 2.03 23.14
CA LEU A 202 55.49 1.17 24.29
C LEU A 202 56.26 -0.16 24.20
N LEU A 203 56.34 -0.76 23.02
CA LEU A 203 57.16 -1.96 22.79
C LEU A 203 58.65 -1.70 23.04
N GLN A 204 59.19 -0.57 22.57
CA GLN A 204 60.58 -0.18 22.87
C GLN A 204 60.84 0.04 24.36
N LEU A 205 59.86 0.60 25.08
CA LEU A 205 59.96 0.80 26.52
C LEU A 205 59.86 -0.53 27.26
N LEU A 206 59.02 -1.46 26.79
CA LEU A 206 58.89 -2.80 27.34
C LEU A 206 60.21 -3.58 27.24
N GLU A 207 60.92 -3.46 26.11
CA GLU A 207 62.25 -4.08 25.92
C GLU A 207 63.31 -3.56 26.89
N GLN A 208 63.15 -2.33 27.40
CA GLN A 208 64.07 -1.66 28.32
C GLN A 208 63.63 -1.75 29.79
N ALA A 209 62.43 -2.28 30.06
CA ALA A 209 61.86 -2.30 31.40
C ALA A 209 62.52 -3.38 32.28
N GLU A 210 63.09 -2.97 33.42
CA GLU A 210 63.76 -3.87 34.36
C GLU A 210 62.86 -4.25 35.56
N SER A 211 61.87 -3.42 35.89
CA SER A 211 60.93 -3.65 36.99
C SER A 211 59.68 -4.39 36.53
N VAL A 212 59.22 -5.35 37.34
CA VAL A 212 57.94 -6.06 37.11
C VAL A 212 56.76 -5.09 37.11
N GLU A 213 56.80 -4.04 37.93
CA GLU A 213 55.74 -3.02 37.98
C GLU A 213 55.66 -2.20 36.68
N ASP A 214 56.82 -1.82 36.12
CA ASP A 214 56.91 -1.12 34.85
C ASP A 214 56.38 -2.00 33.70
N ILE A 215 56.77 -3.28 33.69
CA ILE A 215 56.29 -4.26 32.70
C ILE A 215 54.76 -4.38 32.75
N ILE A 216 54.18 -4.54 33.93
CA ILE A 216 52.72 -4.65 34.09
C ILE A 216 52.02 -3.37 33.59
N THR A 217 52.56 -2.20 33.93
CA THR A 217 51.99 -0.91 33.53
C THR A 217 52.04 -0.72 32.01
N ILE A 218 53.17 -1.07 31.38
CA ILE A 218 53.34 -0.99 29.93
C ILE A 218 52.41 -1.98 29.23
N GLU A 219 52.28 -3.21 29.71
CA GLU A 219 51.36 -4.22 29.14
C GLU A 219 49.89 -3.79 29.23
N GLN A 220 49.47 -3.19 30.35
CA GLN A 220 48.13 -2.62 30.47
C GLN A 220 47.88 -1.53 29.42
N ARG A 221 48.80 -0.57 29.30
CA ARG A 221 48.68 0.49 28.28
C ARG A 221 48.73 -0.08 26.86
N LEU A 222 49.57 -1.06 26.61
CA LEU A 222 49.70 -1.72 25.31
C LEU A 222 48.40 -2.45 24.92
N SER A 223 47.74 -3.10 25.88
CA SER A 223 46.42 -3.71 25.69
C SER A 223 45.38 -2.67 25.27
N ASP A 224 45.33 -1.53 25.95
CA ASP A 224 44.40 -0.44 25.63
C ASP A 224 44.66 0.16 24.25
N VAL A 225 45.92 0.38 23.88
CA VAL A 225 46.30 0.91 22.57
C VAL A 225 45.95 -0.09 21.47
N ARG A 226 46.17 -1.39 21.69
CA ARG A 226 45.79 -2.45 20.74
C ARG A 226 44.29 -2.46 20.47
N TYR A 227 43.47 -2.39 21.52
CA TYR A 227 42.01 -2.34 21.38
C TYR A 227 41.55 -1.09 20.60
N GLN A 228 42.13 0.08 20.91
CA GLN A 228 41.82 1.31 20.19
C GLN A 228 42.23 1.21 18.72
N LEU A 229 43.41 0.67 18.42
CA LEU A 229 43.91 0.49 17.06
C LEU A 229 43.01 -0.43 16.25
N GLU A 230 42.59 -1.58 16.81
CA GLU A 230 41.64 -2.49 16.16
C GLU A 230 40.29 -1.81 15.86
N SER A 231 39.79 -0.99 16.80
CA SER A 231 38.58 -0.20 16.59
C SER A 231 38.73 0.81 15.45
N MET A 232 39.84 1.56 15.40
CA MET A 232 40.10 2.54 14.33
C MET A 232 40.26 1.87 12.98
N GLU A 233 40.98 0.74 12.91
CA GLU A 233 41.12 -0.03 11.68
C GLU A 233 39.78 -0.59 11.20
N SER A 234 38.91 -1.05 12.12
CA SER A 234 37.57 -1.51 11.78
C SER A 234 36.71 -0.39 11.19
N GLN A 235 36.77 0.81 11.78
CA GLN A 235 36.08 1.99 11.27
C GLN A 235 36.59 2.38 9.88
N LEU A 236 37.91 2.42 9.67
CA LEU A 236 38.51 2.71 8.36
C LEU A 236 38.06 1.71 7.29
N ARG A 237 38.09 0.40 7.58
CA ARG A 237 37.59 -0.63 6.65
C ARG A 237 36.11 -0.44 6.28
N SER A 238 35.30 0.01 7.24
CA SER A 238 33.88 0.32 6.98
C SER A 238 33.72 1.52 6.05
N TYR A 239 34.50 2.58 6.25
CA TYR A 239 34.51 3.73 5.34
C TYR A 239 35.04 3.36 3.96
N ASP A 240 36.12 2.58 3.86
CA ASP A 240 36.66 2.12 2.58
C ASP A 240 35.59 1.35 1.80
N ASN A 241 34.89 0.40 2.44
CA ASN A 241 33.80 -0.32 1.78
C ASN A 241 32.70 0.62 1.25
N ARG A 242 32.29 1.62 2.04
CA ARG A 242 31.24 2.58 1.66
C ARG A 242 31.67 3.60 0.61
N VAL A 243 32.97 3.84 0.46
CA VAL A 243 33.55 4.72 -0.57
C VAL A 243 33.76 3.94 -1.87
N ASP A 244 34.24 2.70 -1.77
CA ASP A 244 34.49 1.85 -2.94
C ASP A 244 33.20 1.31 -3.55
N TYR A 245 32.19 1.04 -2.71
CA TYR A 245 30.86 0.59 -3.12
C TYR A 245 29.79 1.59 -2.72
N SER A 246 29.03 2.05 -3.73
CA SER A 246 27.79 2.78 -3.52
C SER A 246 26.68 1.85 -3.04
N THR A 247 25.80 2.38 -2.20
CA THR A 247 24.64 1.64 -1.68
C THR A 247 23.42 1.99 -2.49
N VAL A 248 22.72 0.99 -3.02
CA VAL A 248 21.42 1.19 -3.68
C VAL A 248 20.36 0.44 -2.90
N TYR A 249 19.41 1.18 -2.34
CA TYR A 249 18.17 0.65 -1.82
C TYR A 249 17.16 0.62 -2.96
N LEU A 250 16.85 -0.58 -3.44
CA LEU A 250 15.92 -0.79 -4.54
C LEU A 250 14.66 -1.45 -4.01
N TYR A 251 13.55 -0.75 -4.12
CA TYR A 251 12.23 -1.30 -3.90
C TYR A 251 11.58 -1.64 -5.25
N ILE A 252 11.14 -2.88 -5.40
CA ILE A 252 10.42 -3.37 -6.58
C ILE A 252 9.00 -3.69 -6.17
N ASP A 253 8.02 -3.07 -6.81
CA ASP A 253 6.59 -3.38 -6.62
C ASP A 253 5.99 -3.93 -7.91
N GLU A 254 5.28 -5.05 -7.81
CA GLU A 254 4.53 -5.61 -8.94
C GLU A 254 3.18 -4.88 -9.05
N VAL A 255 2.91 -4.28 -10.20
CA VAL A 255 1.65 -3.54 -10.43
C VAL A 255 0.99 -4.01 -11.73
N GLU A 256 -0.34 -4.05 -11.75
CA GLU A 256 -1.10 -4.34 -12.97
C GLU A 256 -1.15 -3.11 -13.90
N VAL A 257 -1.08 -1.91 -13.32
CA VAL A 257 -1.07 -0.61 -14.01
C VAL A 257 0.02 0.25 -13.37
N TYR A 258 0.86 0.87 -14.19
CA TYR A 258 1.92 1.75 -13.70
C TYR A 258 1.33 3.05 -13.15
N THR A 259 1.89 3.53 -12.04
CA THR A 259 1.66 4.87 -11.55
C THR A 259 2.26 5.85 -12.55
N PRO A 260 1.50 6.83 -13.06
CA PRO A 260 2.02 7.83 -13.97
C PRO A 260 3.06 8.69 -13.27
N VAL A 261 4.26 8.78 -13.86
CA VAL A 261 5.37 9.59 -13.33
C VAL A 261 5.26 11.05 -13.78
N GLU A 262 4.48 11.32 -14.85
CA GLU A 262 4.08 12.65 -15.28
C GLU A 262 2.60 12.89 -14.95
N GLU A 263 2.22 14.14 -14.63
CA GLU A 263 0.81 14.51 -14.46
C GLU A 263 0.07 14.22 -15.78
N GLU A 264 -0.62 13.07 -15.83
CA GLU A 264 -1.48 12.73 -16.96
C GLU A 264 -2.40 13.89 -17.26
N THR A 265 -2.50 14.25 -18.54
CA THR A 265 -3.48 15.24 -18.96
C THR A 265 -4.86 14.68 -18.60
N VAL A 266 -5.79 15.51 -18.11
CA VAL A 266 -7.12 15.10 -17.58
C VAL A 266 -7.86 14.07 -18.44
N TRP A 267 -7.63 14.07 -19.76
CA TRP A 267 -8.19 13.11 -20.72
C TRP A 267 -7.63 11.68 -20.59
N GLU A 268 -6.35 11.53 -20.29
CA GLU A 268 -5.65 10.25 -20.17
C GLU A 268 -6.12 9.52 -18.90
N ARG A 269 -6.27 10.25 -17.78
CA ARG A 269 -6.86 9.79 -16.51
C ARG A 269 -8.31 9.31 -16.63
N ILE A 270 -9.09 9.95 -17.51
CA ILE A 270 -10.47 9.53 -17.80
C ILE A 270 -10.47 8.23 -18.61
N SER A 271 -9.52 8.07 -19.54
CA SER A 271 -9.42 6.89 -20.40
C SER A 271 -8.93 5.65 -19.63
N THR A 272 -7.91 5.80 -18.78
CA THR A 272 -7.41 4.72 -17.90
C THR A 272 -8.48 4.30 -16.88
N GLY A 273 -9.14 5.26 -16.23
CA GLY A 273 -10.27 4.97 -15.33
C GLY A 273 -11.44 4.26 -16.00
N PHE A 274 -11.72 4.53 -17.27
CA PHE A 274 -12.76 3.83 -18.03
C PHE A 274 -12.36 2.40 -18.40
N VAL A 275 -11.10 2.16 -18.79
CA VAL A 275 -10.58 0.82 -19.08
C VAL A 275 -10.55 -0.05 -17.83
N ASP A 276 -10.14 0.50 -16.69
CA ASP A 276 -10.17 -0.21 -15.41
C ASP A 276 -11.60 -0.50 -14.97
N SER A 277 -12.54 0.42 -15.21
CA SER A 277 -13.97 0.16 -14.99
C SER A 277 -14.49 -1.01 -15.84
N LEU A 278 -14.06 -1.13 -17.10
CA LEU A 278 -14.44 -2.25 -17.97
C LEU A 278 -13.83 -3.58 -17.52
N LYS A 279 -12.57 -3.59 -17.06
CA LYS A 279 -11.94 -4.77 -16.45
C LYS A 279 -12.69 -5.21 -15.20
N ASN A 280 -13.03 -4.27 -14.31
CA ASN A 280 -13.80 -4.53 -13.10
C ASN A 280 -15.20 -5.09 -13.41
N ILE A 281 -15.84 -4.66 -14.50
CA ILE A 281 -17.10 -5.27 -14.98
C ILE A 281 -16.89 -6.70 -15.46
N GLY A 282 -15.77 -6.97 -16.16
CA GLY A 282 -15.38 -8.31 -16.59
C GLY A 282 -15.14 -9.26 -15.41
N GLU A 283 -14.44 -8.79 -14.37
CA GLU A 283 -14.23 -9.52 -13.13
C GLU A 283 -15.54 -9.72 -12.36
N GLY A 284 -16.40 -8.71 -12.30
CA GLY A 284 -17.74 -8.82 -11.72
C GLY A 284 -18.62 -9.86 -12.42
N LEU A 285 -18.53 -9.99 -13.75
CA LEU A 285 -19.23 -11.03 -14.50
C LEU A 285 -18.67 -12.43 -14.21
N LYS A 286 -17.35 -12.56 -14.05
CA LYS A 286 -16.70 -13.81 -13.63
C LYS A 286 -17.15 -14.23 -12.23
N GLU A 287 -17.16 -13.29 -11.28
CA GLU A 287 -17.66 -13.54 -9.92
C GLU A 287 -19.16 -13.87 -9.90
N ALA A 288 -19.97 -13.18 -10.72
CA ALA A 288 -21.39 -13.51 -10.88
C ALA A 288 -21.60 -14.92 -11.45
N ALA A 289 -20.76 -15.35 -12.40
CA ALA A 289 -20.80 -16.70 -12.94
C ALA A 289 -20.43 -17.75 -11.88
N ILE A 290 -19.39 -17.50 -11.08
CA ILE A 290 -18.99 -18.37 -9.96
C ILE A 290 -20.13 -18.46 -8.93
N TRP A 291 -20.70 -17.32 -8.52
CA TRP A 291 -21.86 -17.26 -7.62
C TRP A 291 -23.04 -18.08 -8.17
N PHE A 292 -23.36 -17.94 -9.46
CA PHE A 292 -24.44 -18.68 -10.10
C PHE A 292 -24.20 -20.19 -10.06
N VAL A 293 -22.99 -20.64 -10.41
CA VAL A 293 -22.61 -22.06 -10.41
C VAL A 293 -22.69 -22.67 -9.01
N ILE A 294 -22.16 -21.98 -7.98
CA ILE A 294 -22.24 -22.43 -6.58
C ILE A 294 -23.69 -22.56 -6.11
N HIS A 295 -24.58 -21.67 -6.56
CA HIS A 295 -25.98 -21.63 -6.13
C HIS A 295 -26.92 -22.48 -7.00
N ILE A 296 -26.45 -23.16 -8.05
CA ILE A 296 -27.28 -24.06 -8.89
C ILE A 296 -28.12 -25.04 -8.05
N PRO A 297 -27.58 -25.74 -7.02
CA PRO A 297 -28.37 -26.68 -6.23
C PRO A 297 -29.56 -26.00 -5.53
N TYR A 298 -29.36 -24.80 -4.97
CA TYR A 298 -30.43 -24.02 -4.34
C TYR A 298 -31.44 -23.50 -5.37
N LEU A 299 -30.98 -23.04 -6.54
CA LEU A 299 -31.85 -22.58 -7.63
C LEU A 299 -32.72 -23.71 -8.18
N VAL A 300 -32.21 -24.94 -8.27
CA VAL A 300 -32.99 -26.13 -8.66
C VAL A 300 -34.08 -26.43 -7.62
N ILE A 301 -33.78 -26.35 -6.33
CA ILE A 301 -34.79 -26.53 -5.27
C ILE A 301 -35.89 -25.46 -5.38
N TRP A 302 -35.52 -24.18 -5.54
CA TRP A 302 -36.49 -23.10 -5.74
C TRP A 302 -37.33 -23.27 -7.01
N ALA A 303 -36.72 -23.72 -8.12
CA ALA A 303 -37.43 -24.01 -9.35
C ALA A 303 -38.47 -25.13 -9.18
N ILE A 304 -38.14 -26.19 -8.42
CA ILE A 304 -39.07 -27.26 -8.07
C ILE A 304 -40.23 -26.71 -7.21
N VAL A 305 -39.94 -25.89 -6.19
CA VAL A 305 -40.95 -25.28 -5.32
C VAL A 305 -41.91 -24.39 -6.14
N ILE A 306 -41.38 -23.54 -7.02
CA ILE A 306 -42.19 -22.68 -7.90
C ILE A 306 -43.05 -23.54 -8.84
N ALA A 307 -42.48 -24.60 -9.45
CA ALA A 307 -43.23 -25.51 -10.31
C ALA A 307 -44.40 -26.18 -9.55
N VAL A 308 -44.17 -26.64 -8.32
CA VAL A 308 -45.22 -27.22 -7.46
C VAL A 308 -46.31 -26.19 -7.14
N ILE A 309 -45.93 -24.95 -6.78
CA ILE A 309 -46.88 -23.85 -6.52
C ILE A 309 -47.73 -23.57 -7.77
N VAL A 310 -47.11 -23.45 -8.95
CA VAL A 310 -47.82 -23.22 -10.22
C VAL A 310 -48.77 -24.38 -10.53
N LEU A 311 -48.37 -25.63 -10.32
CA LEU A 311 -49.22 -26.80 -10.52
C LEU A 311 -50.43 -26.81 -9.56
N ILE A 312 -50.21 -26.46 -8.29
CA ILE A 312 -51.28 -26.33 -7.30
C ILE A 312 -52.25 -25.22 -7.71
N LEU A 313 -51.75 -24.04 -8.09
CA LEU A 313 -52.58 -22.92 -8.56
C LEU A 313 -53.37 -23.28 -9.83
N LYS A 314 -52.77 -23.99 -10.80
CA LYS A 314 -53.47 -24.49 -11.99
C LYS A 314 -54.57 -25.49 -11.62
N LYS A 315 -54.33 -26.38 -10.65
CA LYS A 315 -55.34 -27.32 -10.13
C LYS A 315 -56.49 -26.58 -9.45
N ILE A 316 -56.20 -25.57 -8.64
CA ILE A 316 -57.22 -24.76 -7.95
C ILE A 316 -58.06 -23.98 -8.98
N LYS A 317 -57.43 -23.25 -9.93
CA LYS A 317 -58.17 -22.52 -10.99
C LYS A 317 -59.05 -23.44 -11.84
N LYS A 318 -58.59 -24.66 -12.16
CA LYS A 318 -59.39 -25.65 -12.92
C LYS A 318 -60.60 -26.16 -12.12
N ARG A 319 -60.45 -26.38 -10.80
CA ARG A 319 -61.58 -26.74 -9.92
C ARG A 319 -62.57 -25.59 -9.77
N THR A 320 -62.11 -24.36 -9.60
CA THR A 320 -63.01 -23.20 -9.47
C THR A 320 -63.78 -22.89 -10.75
N LYS A 321 -63.20 -23.12 -11.94
CA LYS A 321 -63.94 -22.98 -13.22
C LYS A 321 -65.08 -24.01 -13.32
N ARG A 322 -64.85 -25.27 -12.93
CA ARG A 322 -65.90 -26.32 -12.97
C ARG A 322 -67.08 -26.00 -12.06
N ILE A 323 -66.80 -25.62 -10.82
CA ILE A 323 -67.85 -25.25 -9.84
C ILE A 323 -68.68 -24.07 -10.36
N ARG A 324 -68.03 -23.07 -10.97
CA ARG A 324 -68.72 -21.89 -11.48
C ARG A 324 -69.58 -22.17 -12.72
N THR A 325 -69.15 -23.10 -13.58
CA THR A 325 -69.97 -23.58 -14.71
C THR A 325 -71.15 -24.42 -14.24
N GLU A 326 -70.99 -25.21 -13.18
CA GLU A 326 -72.09 -25.96 -12.55
C GLU A 326 -73.09 -25.02 -11.85
N GLU A 327 -72.63 -24.00 -11.15
CA GLU A 327 -73.48 -22.95 -10.57
C GLU A 327 -74.24 -22.17 -11.65
N GLN A 328 -73.59 -21.82 -12.77
CA GLN A 328 -74.25 -21.14 -13.90
C GLN A 328 -75.30 -22.02 -14.58
N LYS A 329 -75.05 -23.32 -14.72
CA LYS A 329 -76.05 -24.27 -15.24
C LYS A 329 -77.25 -24.41 -14.29
N LYS A 330 -77.01 -24.50 -12.98
CA LYS A 330 -78.08 -24.53 -11.97
C LYS A 330 -78.92 -23.25 -11.95
N PHE A 331 -78.28 -22.09 -12.16
CA PHE A 331 -78.99 -20.82 -12.23
C PHE A 331 -79.84 -20.71 -13.52
N ALA A 332 -79.31 -21.15 -14.66
CA ALA A 332 -80.06 -21.20 -15.92
C ALA A 332 -81.24 -22.20 -15.87
N GLU A 333 -81.07 -23.35 -15.22
CA GLU A 333 -82.16 -24.31 -14.99
C GLU A 333 -83.23 -23.77 -14.03
N ALA A 334 -82.84 -22.98 -13.03
CA ALA A 334 -83.76 -22.31 -12.12
C ALA A 334 -84.57 -21.21 -12.83
N GLU A 335 -83.94 -20.40 -13.68
CA GLU A 335 -84.61 -19.40 -14.51
C GLU A 335 -85.60 -20.05 -15.50
N ALA A 336 -85.20 -21.16 -16.14
CA ALA A 336 -86.08 -21.90 -17.04
C ALA A 336 -87.28 -22.53 -16.32
N LYS A 337 -87.10 -23.02 -15.09
CA LYS A 337 -88.21 -23.50 -14.24
C LYS A 337 -89.13 -22.34 -13.83
N MET A 338 -88.58 -21.19 -13.47
CA MET A 338 -89.37 -20.02 -13.07
C MET A 338 -90.22 -19.49 -14.24
N GLN A 339 -89.68 -19.46 -15.46
CA GLN A 339 -90.43 -19.11 -16.67
C GLN A 339 -91.57 -20.09 -16.96
N LYS A 340 -91.35 -21.41 -16.79
CA LYS A 340 -92.42 -22.41 -16.93
C LYS A 340 -93.51 -22.24 -15.88
N THR A 341 -93.15 -21.91 -14.64
CA THR A 341 -94.13 -21.63 -13.59
C THR A 341 -94.96 -20.38 -13.93
N LEU A 342 -94.34 -19.30 -14.42
CA LEU A 342 -95.04 -18.09 -14.84
C LEU A 342 -96.02 -18.33 -16.01
N GLN A 343 -95.61 -19.11 -17.03
CA GLN A 343 -96.49 -19.52 -18.12
C GLN A 343 -97.66 -20.39 -17.63
N SER A 344 -97.42 -21.28 -16.65
CA SER A 344 -98.51 -22.08 -16.07
C SER A 344 -99.48 -21.23 -15.26
N THR A 345 -99.02 -20.16 -14.61
CA THR A 345 -99.88 -19.22 -13.87
C THR A 345 -100.70 -18.36 -14.82
N GLU A 346 -100.12 -17.84 -15.92
CA GLU A 346 -100.86 -17.12 -16.97
C GLU A 346 -101.92 -17.98 -17.66
N VAL A 347 -101.62 -19.27 -17.92
CA VAL A 347 -102.59 -20.22 -18.49
C VAL A 347 -103.73 -20.54 -17.50
N THR A 348 -103.45 -20.50 -16.19
CA THR A 348 -104.48 -20.73 -15.15
C THR A 348 -105.34 -19.48 -14.93
N GLU A 349 -104.81 -18.28 -15.16
CA GLU A 349 -105.55 -17.01 -15.12
C GLU A 349 -106.45 -16.85 -16.35
N ASN A 350 -105.95 -17.13 -17.55
CA ASN A 350 -106.75 -17.10 -18.80
C ASN A 350 -107.88 -18.13 -18.81
N LYS A 351 -107.74 -19.26 -18.09
CA LYS A 351 -108.80 -20.27 -17.99
C LYS A 351 -109.92 -19.85 -17.02
N LYS A 352 -109.68 -18.90 -16.12
CA LYS A 352 -110.70 -18.33 -15.23
C LYS A 352 -111.51 -17.19 -15.87
N GLU A 353 -111.01 -16.56 -16.94
CA GLU A 353 -111.74 -15.53 -17.69
C GLU A 353 -112.68 -16.11 -18.77
N GLN A 354 -112.54 -17.39 -19.14
CA GLN A 354 -113.43 -18.05 -20.11
C GLN A 354 -114.64 -18.78 -19.51
N GLU A 355 -114.84 -18.71 -18.18
CA GLU A 355 -115.94 -19.38 -17.47
C GLU A 355 -116.85 -18.39 -16.71
N LYS A 356 -116.97 -17.15 -17.19
CA LYS A 356 -117.89 -16.15 -16.63
C LYS A 356 -118.90 -15.63 -17.63
#